data_AF-S7PWG3-F1
#
_entry.id   AF-S7PWG3-F1
#
_cell.length_a   1.000
_cell.length_b   1.000
_cell.length_c   1.000
_cell.angle_alpha   90.00
_cell.angle_beta   90.00
_cell.angle_gamma   90.00
#
_symmetry.space_group_name_H-M   'P 1'
#
loop_
_entity.id
_entity.type
_entity.pdbx_description
1 polymer ?
#
loop_
_entity_poly.entity_id
_entity_poly.type
_entity_poly.pdbx_seq_one_letter_code
_entity_poly.pdbx_strand_id
1 'polypeptide(L)'
;MSPRYQGLEHHLAAALPSASYEIICTVDGRLYHAAFASARKPAQWAPSGLQGMLVFGRDRCPDGGYWFRLIDPEVRTKSKVVWAYSIQKGMKYEKDKPFFHSFAGASRQYGFRFDDDEEADVFFDTVTKTLAPPKPVTPKKRRSLLGARRASAPLVVSAPAQGSFTHLAHISIDEKGFLEASESVNPEWLLVLERSET
;
A
#
# COMPACT_ATOMS: atom_id res chain seq x y z
N MET A 1 18.74 -18.25 8.71
CA MET A 1 19.44 -17.86 7.46
C MET A 1 19.78 -19.11 6.68
N SER A 2 18.98 -19.42 5.65
CA SER A 2 19.15 -20.64 4.85
C SER A 2 20.45 -20.59 4.02
N PRO A 3 21.11 -21.73 3.76
CA PRO A 3 22.35 -21.79 2.99
C PRO A 3 22.23 -21.37 1.51
N ARG A 4 21.02 -21.03 1.03
CA ARG A 4 20.75 -20.53 -0.32
C ARG A 4 21.14 -19.06 -0.56
N TYR A 5 21.52 -18.32 0.49
CA TYR A 5 21.79 -16.88 0.41
C TYR A 5 23.24 -16.52 0.01
N GLN A 6 24.14 -17.49 -0.15
CA GLN A 6 25.54 -17.25 -0.51
C GLN A 6 25.71 -17.16 -2.04
N GLY A 7 25.77 -15.94 -2.59
CA GLY A 7 25.89 -15.68 -4.04
C GLY A 7 24.83 -14.75 -4.63
N LEU A 8 23.91 -14.26 -3.79
CA LEU A 8 22.78 -13.40 -4.17
C LEU A 8 23.21 -12.13 -4.92
N GLU A 9 24.26 -11.48 -4.44
CA GLU A 9 24.86 -10.30 -5.08
C GLU A 9 25.27 -10.57 -6.53
N HIS A 10 25.82 -11.76 -6.81
CA HIS A 10 26.25 -12.13 -8.15
C HIS A 10 25.06 -12.39 -9.07
N HIS A 11 23.99 -13.02 -8.56
CA HIS A 11 22.77 -13.26 -9.32
C HIS A 11 22.00 -11.96 -9.61
N LEU A 12 21.95 -11.03 -8.64
CA LEU A 12 21.34 -9.71 -8.81
C LEU A 12 22.16 -8.84 -9.78
N ALA A 13 23.48 -8.78 -9.62
CA ALA A 13 24.36 -8.02 -10.51
C ALA A 13 24.31 -8.54 -11.96
N ALA A 14 24.17 -9.86 -12.15
CA ALA A 14 24.02 -10.47 -13.46
C ALA A 14 22.66 -10.18 -14.12
N ALA A 15 21.57 -10.26 -13.35
CA ALA A 15 20.21 -10.05 -13.86
C ALA A 15 19.86 -8.57 -14.05
N LEU A 16 20.48 -7.69 -13.26
CA LEU A 16 20.21 -6.27 -13.20
C LEU A 16 21.53 -5.47 -13.34
N PRO A 17 22.11 -5.36 -14.53
CA PRO A 17 23.36 -4.61 -14.69
C PRO A 17 23.07 -3.10 -14.75
N SER A 18 23.18 -2.35 -13.64
CA SER A 18 23.50 -0.89 -13.60
C SER A 18 23.24 -0.20 -12.26
N ALA A 19 23.96 0.89 -12.00
CA ALA A 19 23.78 1.83 -10.88
C ALA A 19 22.50 2.70 -10.93
N SER A 20 21.54 2.36 -11.80
CA SER A 20 20.33 3.14 -12.11
C SER A 20 19.12 2.77 -11.25
N TYR A 21 19.23 1.76 -10.41
CA TYR A 21 18.15 1.31 -9.53
C TYR A 21 18.67 1.03 -8.11
N GLU A 22 17.76 0.98 -7.16
CA GLU A 22 18.01 0.64 -5.77
C GLU A 22 17.10 -0.54 -5.39
N ILE A 23 17.72 -1.61 -4.89
CA ILE A 23 17.00 -2.77 -4.37
C ILE A 23 16.62 -2.45 -2.92
N ILE A 24 15.33 -2.57 -2.62
CA ILE A 24 14.79 -2.27 -1.29
C ILE A 24 14.62 -3.58 -0.51
N CYS A 25 14.11 -4.62 -1.16
CA CYS A 25 13.88 -5.91 -0.54
C CYS A 25 13.97 -7.04 -1.56
N THR A 26 14.43 -8.21 -1.12
CA THR A 26 14.53 -9.45 -1.91
C THR A 26 14.01 -10.62 -1.09
N VAL A 27 13.21 -11.46 -1.72
CA VAL A 27 12.59 -12.63 -1.08
C VAL A 27 12.33 -13.70 -2.12
N ASP A 28 12.26 -14.98 -1.73
CA ASP A 28 11.86 -16.04 -2.67
C ASP A 28 10.33 -16.13 -2.79
N GLY A 29 9.83 -16.39 -3.99
CA GLY A 29 8.41 -16.55 -4.18
C GLY A 29 7.98 -17.02 -5.55
N ARG A 30 6.70 -17.32 -5.66
CA ARG A 30 6.04 -17.80 -6.87
C ARG A 30 4.96 -16.83 -7.30
N LEU A 31 4.88 -16.59 -8.60
CA LEU A 31 3.89 -15.68 -9.16
C LEU A 31 2.61 -16.45 -9.53
N TYR A 32 1.48 -15.92 -9.08
CA TYR A 32 0.12 -16.32 -9.44
C TYR A 32 -0.57 -15.17 -10.16
N HIS A 33 -1.58 -15.50 -10.96
CA HIS A 33 -2.45 -14.51 -11.59
C HIS A 33 -3.90 -14.96 -11.51
N ALA A 34 -4.82 -14.00 -11.45
CA ALA A 34 -6.25 -14.24 -11.49
C ALA A 34 -6.94 -13.21 -12.37
N ALA A 35 -8.03 -13.60 -13.02
CA ALA A 35 -8.96 -12.63 -13.58
C ALA A 35 -9.58 -11.80 -12.43
N PHE A 36 -9.99 -10.56 -12.73
CA PHE A 36 -10.64 -9.72 -11.74
C PHE A 36 -11.90 -10.40 -11.18
N ALA A 37 -12.03 -10.38 -9.85
CA ALA A 37 -13.25 -10.81 -9.21
C ALA A 37 -14.44 -9.96 -9.69
N SER A 38 -15.57 -10.61 -9.94
CA SER A 38 -16.85 -9.96 -10.21
C SER A 38 -17.89 -10.50 -9.24
N ALA A 39 -19.00 -9.80 -9.03
CA ALA A 39 -20.08 -10.23 -8.14
C ALA A 39 -20.59 -11.65 -8.42
N ARG A 40 -20.39 -12.16 -9.65
CA ARG A 40 -20.79 -13.51 -10.07
C ARG A 40 -19.67 -14.55 -10.07
N LYS A 41 -18.40 -14.14 -10.01
CA LYS A 41 -17.25 -15.05 -10.07
C LYS A 41 -16.12 -14.57 -9.16
N PRO A 42 -15.75 -15.34 -8.13
CA PRO A 42 -14.59 -15.02 -7.31
C PRO A 42 -13.31 -15.09 -8.15
N ALA A 43 -12.26 -14.39 -7.69
CA ALA A 43 -10.95 -14.45 -8.32
C ALA A 43 -10.42 -15.89 -8.31
N GLN A 44 -10.24 -16.47 -9.49
CA GLN A 44 -9.67 -17.81 -9.63
C GLN A 44 -8.16 -17.68 -9.86
N TRP A 45 -7.39 -18.02 -8.83
CA TRP A 45 -5.94 -17.98 -8.88
C TRP A 45 -5.37 -19.16 -9.66
N ALA A 46 -4.58 -18.85 -10.68
CA ALA A 46 -3.82 -19.82 -11.47
C ALA A 46 -2.31 -19.58 -11.27
N PRO A 47 -1.50 -20.66 -11.15
CA PRO A 47 -0.05 -20.53 -11.10
C PRO A 47 0.45 -20.04 -12.46
N SER A 48 1.34 -19.04 -12.46
CA SER A 48 1.97 -18.59 -13.71
C SER A 48 3.07 -19.53 -14.20
N GLY A 49 3.52 -20.46 -13.35
CA GLY A 49 4.71 -21.30 -13.57
C GLY A 49 6.03 -20.59 -13.29
N LEU A 50 6.01 -19.29 -12.96
CA LEU A 50 7.21 -18.51 -12.64
C LEU A 50 7.49 -18.54 -11.14
N GLN A 51 8.73 -18.85 -10.79
CA GLN A 51 9.24 -18.90 -9.42
C GLN A 51 10.68 -18.39 -9.38
N GLY A 52 11.11 -17.99 -8.18
CA GLY A 52 12.49 -17.59 -7.91
C GLY A 52 12.53 -16.38 -6.99
N MET A 53 13.54 -15.55 -7.19
CA MET A 53 13.81 -14.41 -6.33
C MET A 53 13.00 -13.20 -6.77
N LEU A 54 12.03 -12.81 -5.94
CA LEU A 54 11.26 -11.60 -6.06
C LEU A 54 12.05 -10.42 -5.49
N VAL A 55 12.21 -9.39 -6.31
CA VAL A 55 12.94 -8.17 -5.99
C VAL A 55 11.97 -7.00 -6.04
N PHE A 56 11.89 -6.27 -4.93
CA PHE A 56 11.24 -4.97 -4.86
C PHE A 56 12.32 -3.89 -4.92
N GLY A 57 12.20 -3.00 -5.90
CA GLY A 57 13.17 -1.94 -6.11
C GLY A 57 12.52 -0.66 -6.62
N ARG A 58 13.35 0.37 -6.74
CA ARG A 58 13.00 1.64 -7.39
C ARG A 58 14.07 2.05 -8.37
N ASP A 59 13.67 2.79 -9.39
CA ASP A 59 14.64 3.46 -10.26
C ASP A 59 15.19 4.70 -9.53
N ARG A 60 16.50 4.95 -9.65
CA ARG A 60 17.19 6.12 -9.05
C ARG A 60 16.95 7.42 -9.82
N CYS A 61 16.19 7.37 -10.91
CA CYS A 61 15.76 8.56 -11.62
C CYS A 61 14.83 9.40 -10.73
N PRO A 62 14.87 10.74 -10.79
CA PRO A 62 13.95 11.59 -10.01
C PRO A 62 12.46 11.29 -10.24
N ASP A 63 12.12 10.90 -11.47
CA ASP A 63 10.77 10.45 -11.88
C ASP A 63 10.64 8.92 -11.86
N GLY A 64 11.59 8.24 -11.23
CA GLY A 64 11.69 6.78 -11.15
C GLY A 64 10.56 6.18 -10.34
N GLY A 65 9.90 5.17 -10.92
CA GLY A 65 8.86 4.41 -10.25
C GLY A 65 9.42 3.28 -9.39
N TYR A 66 8.54 2.73 -8.57
CA TYR A 66 8.79 1.45 -7.91
C TYR A 66 8.45 0.30 -8.86
N TRP A 67 9.09 -0.84 -8.69
CA TRP A 67 8.85 -2.02 -9.50
C TRP A 67 9.04 -3.31 -8.72
N PHE A 68 8.41 -4.37 -9.21
CA PHE A 68 8.68 -5.75 -8.84
C PHE A 68 9.35 -6.47 -10.01
N ARG A 69 10.37 -7.27 -9.73
CA ARG A 69 11.01 -8.16 -10.72
C ARG A 69 11.18 -9.54 -10.11
N LEU A 70 10.85 -10.57 -10.87
CA LEU A 70 11.12 -11.95 -10.49
C LEU A 70 12.30 -12.45 -11.30
N ILE A 71 13.31 -12.94 -10.60
CA ILE A 71 14.55 -13.46 -11.17
C ILE A 71 14.57 -14.97 -10.96
N ASP A 72 14.74 -15.73 -12.03
CA ASP A 72 14.95 -17.17 -11.94
C ASP A 72 16.46 -17.46 -11.81
N PRO A 73 16.93 -17.98 -10.66
CA PRO A 73 18.33 -18.32 -10.46
C PRO A 73 18.73 -19.65 -11.11
N GLU A 74 17.78 -20.50 -11.53
CA GLU A 74 18.07 -21.85 -12.05
C GLU A 74 18.46 -21.86 -13.54
N VAL A 75 18.47 -20.71 -14.21
CA VAL A 75 18.95 -20.59 -15.59
C VAL A 75 20.47 -20.80 -15.59
N ARG A 76 20.90 -22.04 -15.88
CA ARG A 76 22.26 -22.65 -15.84
C ARG A 76 23.45 -21.82 -16.35
N THR A 77 23.25 -20.63 -16.90
CA THR A 77 24.31 -19.82 -17.48
C THR A 77 24.26 -18.35 -17.02
N LYS A 78 23.08 -17.78 -16.75
CA LYS A 78 22.90 -16.40 -16.25
C LYS A 78 21.52 -16.23 -15.59
N SER A 79 21.47 -15.59 -14.42
CA SER A 79 20.22 -15.13 -13.82
C SER A 79 19.48 -14.22 -14.78
N LYS A 80 18.19 -14.48 -15.00
CA LYS A 80 17.35 -13.70 -15.91
C LYS A 80 16.11 -13.20 -15.18
N VAL A 81 15.74 -11.94 -15.43
CA VAL A 81 14.43 -11.41 -15.05
C VAL A 81 13.37 -12.11 -15.91
N VAL A 82 12.58 -12.98 -15.29
CA VAL A 82 11.49 -13.74 -15.96
C VAL A 82 10.17 -13.00 -15.93
N TRP A 83 10.01 -12.06 -14.99
CA TRP A 83 8.82 -11.22 -14.89
C TRP A 83 9.18 -9.85 -14.31
N ALA A 84 8.51 -8.81 -14.80
CA ALA A 84 8.69 -7.43 -14.33
C ALA A 84 7.35 -6.71 -14.31
N TYR A 85 7.15 -5.87 -13.30
CA TYR A 85 5.95 -5.07 -13.12
C TYR A 85 6.29 -3.70 -12.55
N SER A 86 5.84 -2.65 -13.22
CA SER A 86 5.96 -1.27 -12.75
C SER A 86 4.77 -0.90 -11.87
N ILE A 87 5.05 -0.47 -10.65
CA ILE A 87 4.02 -0.14 -9.67
C ILE A 87 3.45 1.22 -9.99
N GLN A 88 2.13 1.27 -10.12
CA GLN A 88 1.40 2.52 -10.33
C GLN A 88 1.16 3.24 -9.00
N LYS A 89 1.09 4.57 -9.05
CA LYS A 89 0.80 5.39 -7.88
C LYS A 89 -0.60 5.07 -7.34
N GLY A 90 -0.69 4.81 -6.04
CA GLY A 90 -1.96 4.45 -5.38
C GLY A 90 -2.39 2.99 -5.56
N MET A 91 -1.53 2.13 -6.12
CA MET A 91 -1.77 0.69 -6.13
C MET A 91 -1.92 0.17 -4.70
N LYS A 92 -3.00 -0.59 -4.45
CA LYS A 92 -3.21 -1.27 -3.18
C LYS A 92 -2.50 -2.62 -3.20
N TYR A 93 -1.73 -2.87 -2.15
CA TYR A 93 -1.06 -4.13 -1.90
C TYR A 93 -1.71 -4.75 -0.67
N GLU A 94 -2.28 -5.94 -0.82
CA GLU A 94 -3.12 -6.59 0.20
C GLU A 94 -2.50 -7.92 0.62
N LYS A 95 -2.66 -8.26 1.90
CA LYS A 95 -2.22 -9.52 2.48
C LYS A 95 -3.45 -10.39 2.71
N ASP A 96 -3.79 -11.22 1.73
CA ASP A 96 -4.93 -12.15 1.84
C ASP A 96 -4.63 -13.28 2.84
N LYS A 97 -3.38 -13.74 2.86
CA LYS A 97 -2.87 -14.78 3.79
C LYS A 97 -1.42 -14.45 4.19
N PRO A 98 -0.90 -15.00 5.30
CA PRO A 98 0.49 -14.79 5.72
C PRO A 98 1.51 -15.07 4.59
N PHE A 99 1.35 -16.18 3.86
CA PHE A 99 2.19 -16.54 2.71
C PHE A 99 1.70 -16.00 1.36
N PHE A 100 0.59 -15.26 1.29
CA PHE A 100 -0.01 -14.86 0.01
C PHE A 100 -0.42 -13.40 -0.01
N HIS A 101 0.33 -12.61 -0.79
CA HIS A 101 0.02 -11.21 -1.04
C HIS A 101 -0.59 -11.05 -2.42
N SER A 102 -1.55 -10.14 -2.54
CA SER A 102 -2.23 -9.86 -3.79
C SER A 102 -2.27 -8.37 -4.10
N PHE A 103 -2.32 -8.05 -5.39
CA PHE A 103 -2.48 -6.68 -5.86
C PHE A 103 -3.18 -6.66 -7.23
N ALA A 104 -3.86 -5.56 -7.49
CA ALA A 104 -4.52 -5.34 -8.77
C ALA A 104 -3.52 -4.77 -9.79
N GLY A 105 -3.37 -5.45 -10.93
CA GLY A 105 -2.73 -4.89 -12.11
C GLY A 105 -3.75 -4.19 -13.02
N ALA A 106 -3.27 -3.72 -14.18
CA ALA A 106 -4.13 -3.06 -15.16
C ALA A 106 -5.15 -4.00 -15.84
N SER A 107 -4.76 -5.25 -16.13
CA SER A 107 -5.60 -6.22 -16.86
C SER A 107 -6.02 -7.44 -16.06
N ARG A 108 -5.34 -7.71 -14.95
CA ARG A 108 -5.56 -8.89 -14.09
C ARG A 108 -5.02 -8.65 -12.69
N GLN A 109 -5.42 -9.48 -11.74
CA GLN A 109 -4.83 -9.52 -10.40
C GLN A 109 -3.59 -10.40 -10.41
N TYR A 110 -2.61 -10.02 -9.61
CA TYR A 110 -1.39 -10.76 -9.38
C TYR A 110 -1.27 -11.11 -7.91
N GLY A 111 -0.63 -12.24 -7.65
CA GLY A 111 -0.39 -12.70 -6.30
C GLY A 111 1.01 -13.29 -6.17
N PHE A 112 1.68 -12.97 -5.07
CA PHE A 112 2.95 -13.57 -4.71
C PHE A 112 2.70 -14.56 -3.59
N ARG A 113 3.18 -15.78 -3.81
CA ARG A 113 3.22 -16.83 -2.80
C ARG A 113 4.64 -16.99 -2.29
N PHE A 114 4.83 -16.86 -0.98
CA PHE A 114 6.12 -17.01 -0.31
C PHE A 114 6.23 -18.41 0.30
N ASP A 115 7.46 -18.88 0.48
CA ASP A 115 7.74 -20.15 1.16
C ASP A 115 7.88 -19.98 2.69
N ASP A 116 8.17 -18.76 3.16
CA ASP A 116 8.31 -18.39 4.57
C ASP A 116 7.37 -17.22 4.92
N ASP A 117 6.53 -17.42 5.96
CA ASP A 117 5.55 -16.43 6.42
C ASP A 117 6.21 -15.21 7.08
N GLU A 118 7.37 -15.38 7.74
CA GLU A 118 8.08 -14.28 8.40
C GLU A 118 8.71 -13.34 7.36
N GLU A 119 9.35 -13.92 6.33
CA GLU A 119 9.90 -13.14 5.21
C GLU A 119 8.79 -12.44 4.43
N ALA A 120 7.64 -13.10 4.26
CA ALA A 120 6.45 -12.51 3.65
C ALA A 120 5.98 -11.26 4.44
N ASP A 121 5.83 -11.37 5.75
CA ASP A 121 5.37 -10.25 6.58
C ASP A 121 6.34 -9.06 6.50
N VAL A 122 7.65 -9.31 6.55
CA VAL A 122 8.67 -8.26 6.36
C VAL A 122 8.56 -7.62 4.97
N PHE A 123 8.33 -8.41 3.93
CA PHE A 123 8.15 -7.92 2.56
C PHE A 123 6.90 -7.04 2.44
N PHE A 124 5.76 -7.48 2.98
CA PHE A 124 4.51 -6.73 2.98
C PHE A 124 4.64 -5.38 3.69
N ASP A 125 5.26 -5.39 4.87
CA ASP A 125 5.52 -4.18 5.65
C ASP A 125 6.39 -3.20 4.89
N THR A 126 7.46 -3.70 4.26
CA THR A 126 8.40 -2.89 3.47
C THR A 126 7.72 -2.24 2.27
N VAL A 127 6.96 -3.01 1.50
CA VAL A 127 6.19 -2.51 0.35
C VAL A 127 5.15 -1.48 0.80
N THR A 128 4.35 -1.80 1.82
CA THR A 128 3.27 -0.92 2.28
C THR A 128 3.79 0.39 2.85
N LYS A 129 4.87 0.36 3.65
CA LYS A 129 5.51 1.57 4.19
C LYS A 129 6.11 2.44 3.09
N THR A 130 6.65 1.81 2.04
CA THR A 130 7.30 2.51 0.93
C THR A 130 6.28 3.12 -0.04
N LEU A 131 5.17 2.41 -0.31
CA LEU A 131 4.11 2.86 -1.22
C LEU A 131 3.07 3.75 -0.54
N ALA A 132 3.05 3.79 0.80
CA ALA A 132 2.15 4.66 1.54
C ALA A 132 2.38 6.12 1.14
N PRO A 133 1.32 6.89 0.83
CA PRO A 133 1.46 8.31 0.62
C PRO A 133 2.06 8.94 1.88
N PRO A 134 2.90 9.99 1.73
CA PRO A 134 3.43 10.71 2.89
C PRO A 134 2.25 11.15 3.75
N LYS A 135 2.17 10.62 4.97
CA LYS A 135 1.15 11.07 5.92
C LYS A 135 1.33 12.59 6.07
N PRO A 136 0.25 13.39 5.96
CA PRO A 136 0.36 14.81 6.29
C PRO A 136 0.94 14.90 7.69
N VAL A 137 2.09 15.58 7.80
CA VAL A 137 2.82 15.72 9.05
C VAL A 137 1.96 16.58 9.97
N THR A 138 1.09 15.95 10.74
CA THR A 138 0.48 16.62 11.89
C THR A 138 1.61 16.83 12.90
N PRO A 139 1.87 18.07 13.34
CA PRO A 139 2.97 18.34 14.25
C PRO A 139 2.74 17.58 15.56
N LYS A 140 3.57 16.56 15.81
CA LYS A 140 3.58 15.85 17.10
C LYS A 140 3.98 16.86 18.18
N LYS A 141 3.01 17.33 18.98
CA LYS A 141 3.28 18.05 20.23
C LYS A 141 4.25 17.21 21.06
N ARG A 142 5.44 17.75 21.30
CA ARG A 142 6.48 17.15 22.14
C ARG A 142 5.87 16.88 23.52
N ARG A 143 5.60 15.62 23.85
CA ARG A 143 5.28 15.22 25.22
C ARG A 143 6.58 15.33 26.01
N SER A 144 6.63 16.28 26.93
CA SER A 144 7.70 16.41 27.92
C SER A 144 7.81 15.12 28.73
N LEU A 145 9.03 14.58 28.81
CA LEU A 145 9.40 13.50 29.72
C LEU A 145 9.33 14.02 31.16
N LEU A 146 8.29 13.65 31.89
CA LEU A 146 8.28 13.57 33.35
C LEU A 146 7.32 12.44 33.74
N GLY A 147 7.85 11.46 34.47
CA GLY A 147 7.29 10.13 34.60
C GLY A 147 6.04 10.03 35.47
N ALA A 148 5.26 8.97 35.23
CA ALA A 148 4.53 8.20 36.23
C ALA A 148 3.96 6.94 35.57
N ARG A 149 4.28 5.77 36.15
CA ARG A 149 3.67 4.48 35.81
C ARG A 149 2.18 4.55 36.09
N ARG A 150 1.29 4.29 35.11
CA ARG A 150 -0.07 3.77 35.37
C ARG A 150 -0.54 2.86 34.24
N ALA A 151 -1.15 1.76 34.68
CA ALA A 151 -1.61 0.62 33.91
C ALA A 151 -2.62 0.99 32.81
N SER A 152 -2.66 0.17 31.78
CA SER A 152 -3.66 0.19 30.70
C SER A 152 -5.05 -0.08 31.26
N ALA A 153 -5.88 0.96 31.37
CA ALA A 153 -7.32 0.83 31.51
C ALA A 153 -7.99 0.92 30.12
N PRO A 154 -9.11 0.22 29.90
CA PRO A 154 -9.81 0.22 28.62
C PRO A 154 -10.32 1.63 28.27
N LEU A 155 -10.25 1.98 26.97
CA LEU A 155 -10.69 3.27 26.44
C LEU A 155 -12.21 3.40 26.57
N VAL A 156 -12.65 4.11 27.60
CA VAL A 156 -14.03 4.59 27.72
C VAL A 156 -14.12 5.87 26.89
N VAL A 157 -15.03 5.92 25.91
CA VAL A 157 -15.32 7.16 25.16
C VAL A 157 -15.95 8.14 26.15
N SER A 158 -15.13 9.03 26.70
CA SER A 158 -15.59 10.06 27.64
C SER A 158 -16.26 11.20 26.89
N ALA A 159 -17.24 11.82 27.53
CA ALA A 159 -17.93 13.01 27.02
C ALA A 159 -16.92 14.13 26.63
N PRO A 160 -17.25 14.96 25.62
CA PRO A 160 -16.42 16.10 25.25
C PRO A 160 -16.21 17.04 26.45
N ALA A 161 -15.06 17.70 26.50
CA ALA A 161 -14.75 18.63 27.57
C ALA A 161 -15.80 19.76 27.62
N GLN A 162 -16.26 20.14 28.82
CA GLN A 162 -17.21 21.23 28.98
C GLN A 162 -16.67 22.50 28.31
N GLY A 163 -17.40 23.04 27.34
CA GLY A 163 -17.00 24.20 26.54
C GLY A 163 -16.20 23.91 25.26
N SER A 164 -15.94 22.64 24.90
CA SER A 164 -15.25 22.29 23.65
C SER A 164 -16.17 22.13 22.44
N PHE A 165 -17.46 22.43 22.58
CA PHE A 165 -18.39 22.36 21.46
C PHE A 165 -18.23 23.61 20.60
N THR A 166 -17.83 23.41 19.34
CA THR A 166 -17.73 24.48 18.35
C THR A 166 -18.87 24.30 17.35
N HIS A 167 -19.78 25.27 17.25
CA HIS A 167 -20.77 25.30 16.17
C HIS A 167 -20.04 25.49 14.84
N LEU A 168 -20.07 24.48 13.95
CA LEU A 168 -19.34 24.52 12.68
C LEU A 168 -20.19 25.13 11.56
N ALA A 169 -21.42 24.65 11.37
CA ALA A 169 -22.33 25.13 10.34
C ALA A 169 -23.76 24.62 10.59
N HIS A 170 -24.75 25.36 10.11
CA HIS A 170 -26.14 24.93 10.01
C HIS A 170 -26.68 25.29 8.62
N ILE A 171 -27.53 24.42 8.07
CA ILE A 171 -28.27 24.62 6.82
C ILE A 171 -29.74 24.39 7.17
N SER A 172 -30.58 25.40 6.97
CA SER A 172 -32.03 25.35 7.13
C SER A 172 -32.71 25.47 5.77
N ILE A 173 -33.98 25.07 5.72
CA ILE A 173 -34.88 25.39 4.61
C ILE A 173 -35.81 26.48 5.15
N ASP A 174 -35.90 27.61 4.45
CA ASP A 174 -36.77 28.70 4.82
C ASP A 174 -38.25 28.34 4.60
N GLU A 175 -39.18 29.17 5.09
CA GLU A 175 -40.63 28.96 4.92
C GLU A 175 -41.07 29.00 3.43
N LYS A 176 -40.20 29.42 2.53
CA LYS A 176 -40.42 29.54 1.09
C LYS A 176 -39.79 28.37 0.30
N GLY A 177 -39.15 27.42 0.99
CA GLY A 177 -38.55 26.23 0.38
C GLY A 177 -37.11 26.41 -0.12
N PHE A 178 -36.46 27.54 0.15
CA PHE A 178 -35.08 27.82 -0.24
C PHE A 178 -34.08 27.43 0.85
N LEU A 179 -32.90 26.98 0.42
CA LEU A 179 -31.80 26.60 1.30
C LEU A 179 -31.12 27.86 1.88
N GLU A 180 -31.19 28.02 3.20
CA GLU A 180 -30.49 29.07 3.95
C GLU A 180 -29.32 28.46 4.72
N ALA A 181 -28.10 28.89 4.43
CA ALA A 181 -26.89 28.39 5.07
C ALA A 181 -26.24 29.47 5.95
N SER A 182 -25.75 29.08 7.12
CA SER A 182 -24.96 29.96 8.00
C SER A 182 -23.69 30.46 7.29
N GLU A 183 -23.24 31.67 7.60
CA GLU A 183 -22.08 32.37 6.99
C GLU A 183 -20.77 31.55 7.02
N SER A 184 -20.69 30.53 7.88
CA SER A 184 -19.55 29.61 8.00
C SER A 184 -19.58 28.40 7.05
N VAL A 185 -20.59 28.26 6.19
CA VAL A 185 -20.66 27.19 5.19
C VAL A 185 -19.80 27.54 3.97
N ASN A 186 -18.90 26.64 3.60
CA ASN A 186 -18.05 26.83 2.44
C ASN A 186 -18.90 26.86 1.14
N PRO A 187 -18.78 27.91 0.31
CA PRO A 187 -19.62 28.11 -0.87
C PRO A 187 -19.51 26.99 -1.92
N GLU A 188 -18.39 26.26 -1.97
CA GLU A 188 -18.20 25.12 -2.88
C GLU A 188 -19.21 23.98 -2.61
N TRP A 189 -19.66 23.85 -1.36
CA TRP A 189 -20.65 22.82 -0.98
C TRP A 189 -22.07 23.22 -1.37
N LEU A 190 -22.36 24.52 -1.45
CA LEU A 190 -23.65 25.03 -1.93
C LEU A 190 -23.82 24.77 -3.43
N LEU A 191 -22.74 24.91 -4.21
CA LEU A 191 -22.73 24.60 -5.66
C LEU A 191 -23.04 23.13 -5.95
N VAL A 192 -22.60 22.21 -5.08
CA VAL A 192 -22.91 20.78 -5.21
C VAL A 192 -24.39 20.51 -4.99
N LEU A 193 -25.02 21.20 -4.03
CA LEU A 193 -26.44 21.05 -3.71
C LEU A 193 -27.33 21.67 -4.79
N GLU A 194 -26.97 22.83 -5.32
CA GLU A 194 -27.69 23.50 -6.41
C GLU A 194 -27.68 22.67 -7.71
N ARG A 195 -26.58 21.94 -7.97
CA ARG A 195 -26.43 21.08 -9.15
C ARG A 195 -27.30 19.81 -9.12
N SER A 196 -27.85 19.44 -7.96
CA SER A 196 -28.77 18.30 -7.84
C SER A 196 -30.25 18.64 -8.07
N GLU A 197 -30.58 19.90 -8.34
CA GLU A 197 -31.95 20.40 -8.56
C GLU A 197 -32.30 20.62 -10.05
N THR A 198 -31.58 19.96 -10.97
CA THR A 198 -31.93 19.82 -12.41
C THR A 198 -32.17 18.38 -12.78
#